data_AF-A0A2E1I0C1-F1
#
_entry.id   AF-A0A2E1I0C1-F1
#
_cell.length_a   1.000
_cell.length_b   1.000
_cell.length_c   1.000
_cell.angle_alpha   90.00
_cell.angle_beta   90.00
_cell.angle_gamma   90.00
#
_symmetry.space_group_name_H-M   'P 1'
#
loop_
_entity.id
_entity.type
_entity.pdbx_description
1 polymer ?
#
loop_
_entity_poly.entity_id
_entity_poly.type
_entity_poly.pdbx_seq_one_letter_code
_entity_poly.pdbx_strand_id
1 'polypeptide(L)' 'MSDQNKDISALFTEIPPFLKIFNLTNAYPTDDSKFIVEFNPGVELTHSNGMVVQGGFVTGMLDSCMAQF' A
#
# COMPACT_ATOMS: atom_id res chain seq x y z
N MET A 1 -6.51 4.40 -22.36
CA MET A 1 -5.46 4.94 -21.47
C MET A 1 -4.55 3.79 -21.11
N SER A 2 -3.27 3.90 -21.45
CA SER A 2 -2.27 2.84 -21.30
C SER A 2 -2.03 2.50 -19.82
N ASP A 3 -2.12 1.21 -19.51
CA ASP A 3 -1.61 0.57 -18.29
C ASP A 3 -0.12 0.89 -18.12
N GLN A 4 0.19 2.04 -17.51
CA GLN A 4 1.55 2.31 -17.07
C GLN A 4 1.87 1.33 -15.94
N ASN A 5 2.95 0.59 -16.17
CA ASN A 5 3.35 -0.63 -15.49
C ASN A 5 3.17 -0.55 -13.96
N LYS A 6 2.16 -1.24 -13.42
CA LYS A 6 1.87 -1.38 -11.98
C LYS A 6 2.88 -2.32 -11.32
N ASP A 7 4.17 -2.10 -11.57
CA ASP A 7 5.22 -3.02 -11.19
C ASP A 7 5.98 -2.49 -9.98
N ILE A 8 5.57 -2.97 -8.80
CA ILE A 8 6.18 -2.66 -7.52
C ILE A 8 7.66 -3.03 -7.45
N SER A 9 8.14 -3.93 -8.33
CA SER A 9 9.53 -4.36 -8.35
C SER A 9 10.51 -3.24 -8.73
N ALA A 10 10.04 -2.20 -9.43
CA ALA A 10 10.84 -1.02 -9.74
C ALA A 10 11.11 -0.14 -8.51
N LEU A 11 10.30 -0.29 -7.46
CA LEU A 11 10.32 0.54 -6.24
C LEU A 11 10.86 -0.22 -5.03
N PHE A 12 10.67 -1.55 -5.01
CA PHE A 12 11.16 -2.43 -3.94
C PHE A 12 12.02 -3.55 -4.52
N THR A 13 13.30 -3.55 -4.19
CA THR A 13 14.18 -4.72 -4.44
C THR A 13 13.72 -5.92 -3.61
N GLU A 14 13.26 -5.67 -2.38
CA GLU A 14 12.58 -6.63 -1.52
C GLU A 14 11.52 -5.89 -0.71
N ILE A 15 10.28 -6.39 -0.71
CA ILE A 15 9.18 -5.78 0.04
C ILE A 15 9.44 -6.02 1.54
N PRO A 16 9.57 -4.97 2.37
CA PRO A 16 9.75 -5.12 3.81
C PRO A 16 8.66 -6.02 4.41
N PRO A 17 9.01 -6.89 5.39
CA PRO A 17 8.03 -7.77 6.04
C PRO A 17 6.81 -7.03 6.59
N PHE A 18 7.01 -5.78 7.06
CA PHE A 18 5.93 -4.91 7.49
C PHE A 18 4.91 -4.67 6.36
N LEU A 19 5.32 -4.29 5.16
CA LEU A 19 4.39 -4.01 4.04
C LEU A 19 3.68 -5.26 3.53
N LYS A 20 4.25 -6.45 3.74
CA LYS A 20 3.56 -7.72 3.46
C LYS A 20 2.34 -7.90 4.37
N ILE A 21 2.41 -7.44 5.63
CA ILE A 21 1.27 -7.45 6.55
C ILE A 21 0.16 -6.55 6.04
N PHE A 22 0.48 -5.44 5.38
CA PHE A 22 -0.51 -4.52 4.81
C PHE A 22 -1.16 -5.02 3.52
N ASN A 23 -0.70 -6.17 3.01
CA ASN A 23 -1.14 -6.74 1.74
C ASN A 23 -1.05 -5.69 0.61
N LEU A 24 0.12 -5.08 0.49
CA LEU A 24 0.47 -4.14 -0.58
C LEU A 24 0.27 -4.82 -1.94
N THR A 25 -0.55 -4.24 -2.80
CA THR A 25 -0.83 -4.79 -4.13
C THR A 25 -0.06 -4.06 -5.22
N ASN A 26 -0.05 -2.73 -5.21
CA ASN A 26 0.61 -1.91 -6.21
C ASN A 26 1.20 -0.64 -5.60
N ALA A 27 2.22 -0.10 -6.26
CA ALA A 27 2.82 1.19 -5.95
C ALA A 27 3.37 1.77 -7.24
N TYR A 28 3.04 3.02 -7.57
CA TYR A 28 3.47 3.64 -8.82
C TYR A 28 3.42 5.17 -8.76
N PRO A 29 4.36 5.87 -9.43
CA PRO A 29 4.30 7.32 -9.58
C PRO A 29 3.21 7.73 -10.58
N THR A 30 2.72 8.95 -10.45
CA THR A 30 1.85 9.59 -11.44
C THR A 30 2.53 10.80 -12.07
N ASP A 31 2.03 11.22 -13.23
CA ASP A 31 2.57 12.36 -13.99
C ASP A 31 2.52 13.69 -13.20
N ASP A 32 1.67 13.78 -12.17
CA ASP A 32 1.44 14.96 -11.33
C ASP A 32 2.43 15.08 -10.15
N SER A 33 3.57 14.38 -10.16
CA SER A 33 4.47 14.29 -8.99
C SER A 33 3.80 13.72 -7.73
N LYS A 34 2.80 12.84 -7.93
CA LYS A 34 2.16 12.10 -6.84
C LYS A 34 2.64 10.66 -6.90
N PHE A 35 2.52 9.98 -5.77
CA PHE A 35 2.79 8.56 -5.66
C PHE A 35 1.54 7.87 -5.15
N ILE A 36 1.10 6.82 -5.84
CA ILE A 36 -0.06 6.02 -5.45
C ILE A 36 0.43 4.70 -4.90
N VAL A 37 -0.12 4.31 -3.75
CA VAL A 37 0.11 3.02 -3.11
C VAL A 37 -1.24 2.38 -2.85
N GLU A 38 -1.42 1.16 -3.33
CA GLU A 38 -2.65 0.39 -3.21
C GLU A 38 -2.46 -0.76 -2.24
N PHE A 39 -3.40 -0.91 -1.31
CA PHE A 39 -3.40 -1.95 -0.29
C PHE A 39 -4.73 -2.67 -0.31
N ASN A 40 -4.72 -3.98 -0.04
CA ASN A 40 -5.92 -4.79 0.06
C ASN A 40 -6.05 -5.38 1.48
N PRO A 41 -6.54 -4.62 2.47
CA PRO A 41 -6.62 -5.11 3.85
C PRO A 41 -7.49 -6.37 3.94
N GLY A 42 -6.92 -7.45 4.50
CA GLY A 42 -7.70 -8.63 4.86
C GLY A 42 -8.54 -8.40 6.11
N VAL A 43 -9.42 -9.35 6.43
CA VAL A 43 -10.34 -9.28 7.58
C VAL A 43 -9.56 -9.12 8.90
N GLU A 44 -8.35 -9.66 8.99
CA GLU A 44 -7.43 -9.54 10.12
C GLU A 44 -7.00 -8.09 10.43
N LEU A 45 -7.11 -7.18 9.45
CA LEU A 45 -6.78 -5.75 9.58
C LEU A 45 -8.02 -4.87 9.75
N THR A 46 -9.19 -5.51 9.95
CA THR A 46 -10.47 -4.83 10.16
C THR A 46 -10.97 -5.00 11.59
N HIS A 47 -11.94 -4.17 11.97
CA HIS A 47 -12.80 -4.37 13.12
C HIS A 47 -14.27 -4.40 12.64
N SER A 48 -15.20 -4.62 13.59
CA SER A 48 -16.63 -4.71 13.29
C SER A 48 -16.94 -5.80 12.26
N ASN A 49 -16.35 -7.00 12.43
CA ASN A 49 -16.55 -8.17 11.57
C ASN A 49 -16.23 -7.94 10.08
N GLY A 50 -15.07 -7.39 9.74
CA GLY A 50 -14.72 -7.21 8.32
C GLY A 50 -15.19 -5.90 7.70
N MET A 51 -15.99 -5.09 8.41
CA MET A 51 -16.66 -3.94 7.81
C MET A 51 -15.81 -2.66 7.81
N VAL A 52 -14.94 -2.47 8.79
CA VAL A 52 -14.20 -1.22 8.97
C VAL A 52 -12.73 -1.50 9.19
N VAL A 53 -11.86 -0.86 8.42
CA VAL A 53 -10.41 -0.98 8.57
C VAL A 53 -9.96 -0.35 9.89
N GLN A 54 -9.03 -1.00 10.60
CA GLN A 54 -8.55 -0.48 11.88
C GLN A 54 -7.73 0.80 11.71
N GLY A 55 -7.88 1.75 12.64
CA GLY A 55 -7.14 3.02 12.60
C GLY A 55 -5.62 2.83 12.56
N GLY A 56 -5.09 1.83 13.26
CA GLY A 56 -3.66 1.49 13.21
C GLY A 56 -3.18 1.06 11.82
N PHE A 57 -4.03 0.38 11.04
CA PHE A 57 -3.73 0.07 9.64
C PHE A 57 -3.72 1.35 8.79
N VAL A 58 -4.68 2.26 8.97
CA VAL A 58 -4.68 3.53 8.23
C VAL A 58 -3.42 4.35 8.56
N THR A 59 -3.01 4.41 9.82
CA THR A 59 -1.77 5.08 10.23
C THR A 59 -0.54 4.42 9.63
N GLY A 60 -0.46 3.08 9.63
CA GLY A 60 0.66 2.35 9.04
C GLY A 60 0.75 2.47 7.51
N MET A 61 -0.39 2.55 6.81
CA MET A 61 -0.42 2.88 5.39
C MET A 61 0.21 4.25 5.13
N LEU A 62 -0.20 5.27 5.88
CA LEU A 62 0.34 6.63 5.72
C LEU A 62 1.83 6.68 6.00
N ASP A 63 2.29 6.02 7.08
CA ASP A 63 3.71 5.91 7.41
C ASP A 63 4.49 5.22 6.28
N SER A 64 3.96 4.12 5.74
CA SER A 64 4.62 3.40 4.65
C SER A 64 4.76 4.23 3.37
N CYS A 65 3.77 5.05 3.03
CA CYS A 65 3.85 5.93 1.86
C CYS A 65 4.89 7.04 2.05
N MET A 66 5.12 7.47 3.29
CA MET A 66 6.08 8.53 3.63
C MET A 66 7.51 7.99 3.83
N ALA A 67 7.65 6.72 4.21
CA ALA A 67 8.95 6.09 4.47
C ALA A 67 9.67 5.63 3.18
N GLN A 68 8.98 5.64 2.04
CA GLN A 68 9.47 5.03 0.80
C GLN A 68 10.38 5.92 -0.06
N PHE A 69 10.62 7.19 0.31
CA PHE A 69 11.48 8.12 -0.44
C PHE A 69 12.20 9.13 0.46
#